data_AF-C1MJ11-F1
#
_entry.id   AF-C1MJ11-F1
#
_cell.length_a   1.000
_cell.length_b   1.000
_cell.length_c   1.000
_cell.angle_alpha   90.00
_cell.angle_beta   90.00
_cell.angle_gamma   90.00
#
_symmetry.space_group_name_H-M   'P 1'
#
loop_
_entity.id
_entity.type
_entity.pdbx_description
1 polymer ?
#
loop_
_entity_poly.entity_id
_entity_poly.type
_entity_poly.pdbx_seq_one_letter_code
_entity_poly.pdbx_strand_id
1 'polypeptide(L)'
;MGGFVERTAKEKEYVPAAADALVAMVSGCAAAVAVAPFLMCVDRGVVAAAAGTAPGGSLFRAIASVAGEFVTKPKIAFTSPALWMVAGVYGGTYFAKNVSDVVIERTGVGGSPIAQAGKFAVVTSTNMGGSILKDAAFAKLFGAGAAATGAPPVVPLASYALFALRDCLTIGGAFFVPDVMRDALVASGNVRDAAAGAAAQLASPPLMQVVCTPMHLLALNFVNAPGATAAARMAVMKKSTPAALLARSLRMLPAYGVGGILNTSLTLQGRRAVAEHFLKRRDGWASEKVKRAWGARLGASVLGAKGTKGSGGGDDAKAKRRGARFALLSRAHVEARTRSAPPPAEAAATTTTTTLGRFRKVTGGGAKVKGGDGRARRRFAIGRFGTARGGDKAATAAAA
;
A
#
# COMPACT_ATOMS: atom_id res chain seq x y z
N MET A 1 10.24 1.40 10.06
CA MET A 1 9.52 0.46 9.17
C MET A 1 10.29 0.27 7.86
N GLY A 2 11.29 -0.61 7.86
CA GLY A 2 11.92 -1.10 6.63
C GLY A 2 11.31 -2.45 6.27
N GLY A 3 10.53 -2.52 5.21
CA GLY A 3 9.74 -3.71 4.86
C GLY A 3 9.85 -4.16 3.41
N PHE A 4 10.57 -3.41 2.58
CA PHE A 4 10.78 -3.76 1.18
C PHE A 4 12.24 -4.17 0.99
N VAL A 5 12.46 -5.45 0.72
CA VAL A 5 13.79 -5.99 0.39
C VAL A 5 13.94 -5.94 -1.11
N GLU A 6 14.95 -5.22 -1.60
CA GLU A 6 15.21 -5.17 -3.03
C GLU A 6 15.68 -6.54 -3.55
N ARG A 7 15.19 -6.91 -4.73
CA ARG A 7 15.66 -8.07 -5.48
C ARG A 7 17.11 -7.87 -5.87
N THR A 8 17.86 -8.97 -5.79
CA THR A 8 19.20 -9.04 -6.37
C THR A 8 19.15 -8.85 -7.90
N ALA A 9 20.26 -8.46 -8.51
CA ALA A 9 20.35 -8.28 -9.96
C ALA A 9 19.89 -9.54 -10.74
N LYS A 10 20.29 -10.73 -10.25
CA LYS A 10 19.86 -12.02 -10.81
C LYS A 10 18.35 -12.20 -10.72
N GLU A 11 17.73 -11.88 -9.60
CA GLU A 11 16.28 -12.00 -9.44
C GLU A 11 15.51 -11.00 -10.31
N LYS A 12 16.03 -9.79 -10.53
CA LYS A 12 15.40 -8.80 -11.42
C LYS A 12 15.38 -9.26 -12.88
N GLU A 13 16.42 -9.97 -13.31
CA GLU A 13 16.54 -10.54 -14.66
C GLU A 13 15.50 -11.64 -14.92
N TYR A 14 15.31 -12.55 -13.96
CA TYR A 14 14.49 -13.75 -14.17
C TYR A 14 13.04 -13.64 -13.71
N VAL A 15 12.75 -12.78 -12.72
CA VAL A 15 11.39 -12.60 -12.25
C VAL A 15 10.73 -11.47 -13.01
N PRO A 16 9.57 -11.70 -13.67
CA PRO A 16 8.82 -10.63 -14.33
C PRO A 16 8.35 -9.57 -13.33
N ALA A 17 8.43 -8.29 -13.70
CA ALA A 17 7.91 -7.19 -12.88
C ALA A 17 6.39 -7.34 -12.60
N ALA A 18 5.64 -7.89 -13.55
CA ALA A 18 4.22 -8.19 -13.39
C ALA A 18 3.94 -9.18 -12.24
N ALA A 19 4.83 -10.16 -12.01
CA ALA A 19 4.67 -11.12 -10.92
C ALA A 19 4.88 -10.44 -9.55
N ASP A 20 5.86 -9.54 -9.44
CA ASP A 20 6.04 -8.72 -8.24
C ASP A 20 4.86 -7.77 -8.00
N ALA A 21 4.35 -7.12 -9.06
CA ALA A 21 3.20 -6.24 -8.96
C ALA A 21 1.93 -6.99 -8.53
N LEU A 22 1.74 -8.23 -9.01
CA LEU A 22 0.64 -9.10 -8.58
C LEU A 22 0.77 -9.47 -7.09
N VAL A 23 1.97 -9.87 -6.63
CA VAL A 23 2.21 -10.15 -5.20
C VAL A 23 1.94 -8.90 -4.36
N ALA A 24 2.45 -7.75 -4.80
CA ALA A 24 2.25 -6.46 -4.15
C ALA A 24 0.75 -6.12 -4.00
N MET A 25 -0.04 -6.40 -5.04
CA MET A 25 -1.49 -6.20 -5.04
C MET A 25 -2.21 -7.16 -4.10
N VAL A 26 -1.99 -8.47 -4.25
CA VAL A 26 -2.68 -9.49 -3.46
C VAL A 26 -2.35 -9.35 -1.98
N SER A 27 -1.09 -9.05 -1.64
CA SER A 27 -0.65 -8.85 -0.26
C SER A 27 -1.31 -7.63 0.38
N GLY A 28 -1.41 -6.52 -0.36
CA GLY A 28 -2.10 -5.32 0.09
C GLY A 28 -3.60 -5.54 0.31
N CYS A 29 -4.27 -6.19 -0.65
CA CYS A 29 -5.69 -6.51 -0.54
C CYS A 29 -5.97 -7.49 0.61
N ALA A 30 -5.18 -8.56 0.74
CA ALA A 30 -5.36 -9.55 1.81
C ALA A 30 -5.16 -8.93 3.19
N ALA A 31 -4.12 -8.12 3.37
CA ALA A 31 -3.88 -7.41 4.62
C ALA A 31 -5.02 -6.44 4.96
N ALA A 32 -5.54 -5.72 3.96
CA ALA A 32 -6.66 -4.80 4.15
C ALA A 32 -7.96 -5.53 4.53
N VAL A 33 -8.29 -6.63 3.86
CA VAL A 33 -9.48 -7.45 4.18
C VAL A 33 -9.38 -8.04 5.58
N ALA A 34 -8.19 -8.43 6.04
CA ALA A 34 -8.00 -8.98 7.38
C ALA A 34 -8.30 -7.97 8.49
N VAL A 35 -7.98 -6.68 8.30
CA VAL A 35 -8.23 -5.64 9.31
C VAL A 35 -9.57 -4.92 9.13
N ALA A 36 -10.19 -5.01 7.95
CA ALA A 36 -11.40 -4.27 7.60
C ALA A 36 -12.59 -4.48 8.55
N PRO A 37 -12.90 -5.69 9.07
CA PRO A 37 -14.03 -5.88 9.99
C PRO A 37 -13.94 -5.01 11.24
N PHE A 38 -12.77 -4.96 11.87
CA PHE A 38 -12.56 -4.15 13.06
C PHE A 38 -12.68 -2.65 12.76
N LEU A 39 -12.04 -2.21 11.67
CA LEU A 39 -12.07 -0.81 11.25
C LEU A 39 -13.50 -0.36 10.91
N MET A 40 -14.27 -1.22 10.25
CA MET A 40 -15.68 -0.98 9.92
C MET A 40 -16.53 -0.83 11.19
N CYS A 41 -16.34 -1.65 12.22
CA CYS A 41 -17.10 -1.55 13.47
C CYS A 41 -16.91 -0.17 14.13
N VAL A 42 -15.67 0.32 14.17
CA VAL A 42 -15.39 1.65 14.72
C VAL A 42 -15.96 2.76 13.83
N ASP A 43 -15.69 2.72 12.52
CA ASP A 43 -16.11 3.78 11.60
C ASP A 43 -17.64 3.91 11.54
N ARG A 44 -18.36 2.78 11.42
CA ARG A 44 -19.83 2.76 11.42
C ARG A 44 -20.38 3.17 12.78
N GLY A 45 -19.77 2.73 13.88
CA GLY A 45 -20.17 3.12 15.24
C GLY A 45 -20.04 4.63 15.49
N VAL A 46 -18.94 5.26 15.05
CA VAL A 46 -18.72 6.70 15.18
C VAL A 46 -19.75 7.49 14.39
N VAL A 47 -20.06 7.06 13.16
CA VAL A 47 -21.07 7.73 12.34
C VAL A 47 -22.46 7.58 12.93
N ALA A 48 -22.83 6.39 13.40
CA ALA A 48 -24.12 6.16 14.07
C ALA A 48 -24.25 7.01 15.35
N ALA A 49 -23.19 7.10 16.16
CA ALA A 49 -23.17 7.97 17.33
C ALA A 49 -23.31 9.46 16.96
N ALA A 50 -22.60 9.91 15.92
CA ALA A 50 -22.71 11.28 15.41
C ALA A 50 -24.09 11.58 14.78
N ALA A 51 -24.79 10.55 14.31
CA ALA A 51 -26.16 10.63 13.79
C ALA A 51 -27.23 10.57 14.89
N GLY A 52 -26.85 10.30 16.15
CA GLY A 52 -27.79 10.09 17.25
C GLY A 52 -28.54 8.76 17.18
N THR A 53 -28.12 7.83 16.31
CA THR A 53 -28.76 6.52 16.11
C THR A 53 -28.05 5.39 16.87
N ALA A 54 -27.05 5.72 17.69
CA ALA A 54 -26.34 4.75 18.51
C ALA A 54 -27.27 4.08 19.55
N PRO A 55 -27.24 2.75 19.69
CA PRO A 55 -28.01 2.04 20.70
C PRO A 55 -27.74 2.58 22.12
N GLY A 56 -28.79 3.09 22.78
CA GLY A 56 -28.68 3.68 24.12
C GLY A 56 -27.78 4.93 24.19
N GLY A 57 -27.53 5.62 23.09
CA GLY A 57 -26.69 6.82 23.04
C GLY A 57 -25.19 6.58 23.27
N SER A 58 -24.75 5.32 23.34
CA SER A 58 -23.36 4.97 23.62
C SER A 58 -22.61 4.54 22.35
N LEU A 59 -21.47 5.20 22.08
CA LEU A 59 -20.59 4.86 20.97
C LEU A 59 -20.08 3.42 21.07
N PHE A 60 -19.62 2.99 22.24
CA PHE A 60 -19.08 1.64 22.41
C PHE A 60 -20.15 0.56 22.26
N ARG A 61 -21.40 0.87 22.64
CA ARG A 61 -22.53 -0.03 22.38
C ARG A 61 -22.86 -0.10 20.89
N ALA A 62 -22.73 1.00 20.14
CA ALA A 62 -22.84 0.98 18.69
C ALA A 62 -21.75 0.13 18.03
N ILE A 63 -20.49 0.28 18.45
CA ILE A 63 -19.37 -0.53 17.97
C ILE A 63 -19.60 -2.01 18.28
N ALA A 64 -20.00 -2.34 19.51
CA ALA A 64 -20.29 -3.70 19.94
C ALA A 64 -21.48 -4.31 19.18
N SER A 65 -22.51 -3.51 18.88
CA SER A 65 -23.65 -3.95 18.06
C SER A 65 -23.22 -4.32 16.65
N VAL A 66 -22.39 -3.48 16.01
CA VAL A 66 -21.87 -3.78 14.67
C VAL A 66 -20.95 -5.01 14.69
N ALA A 67 -20.13 -5.17 15.73
CA ALA A 67 -19.31 -6.37 15.92
C ALA A 67 -20.18 -7.63 16.09
N GLY A 68 -21.29 -7.51 16.84
CA GLY A 68 -22.26 -8.59 17.03
C GLY A 68 -22.94 -9.05 15.73
N GLU A 69 -23.05 -8.19 14.71
CA GLU A 69 -23.58 -8.58 13.39
C GLU A 69 -22.70 -9.66 12.71
N PHE A 70 -21.38 -9.67 12.94
CA PHE A 70 -20.50 -10.70 12.38
C PHE A 70 -20.76 -12.08 12.97
N VAL A 71 -21.24 -12.15 14.21
CA VAL A 71 -21.55 -13.41 14.91
C VAL A 71 -23.00 -13.82 14.62
N THR A 72 -23.93 -12.88 14.73
CA THR A 72 -25.37 -13.16 14.64
C THR A 72 -25.89 -13.20 13.22
N LYS A 73 -25.30 -12.43 12.29
CA LYS A 73 -25.74 -12.27 10.89
C LYS A 73 -24.54 -12.19 9.93
N PRO A 74 -23.65 -13.20 9.91
CA PRO A 74 -22.36 -13.12 9.19
C PRO A 74 -22.52 -12.80 7.71
N LYS A 75 -23.52 -13.40 7.03
CA LYS A 75 -23.77 -13.14 5.60
C LYS A 75 -23.98 -11.65 5.34
N ILE A 76 -24.82 -10.99 6.15
CA ILE A 76 -25.13 -9.56 6.00
C ILE A 76 -23.91 -8.70 6.32
N ALA A 77 -23.17 -9.04 7.38
CA ALA A 77 -21.97 -8.31 7.77
C ALA A 77 -20.88 -8.36 6.69
N PHE A 78 -20.63 -9.54 6.09
CA PHE A 78 -19.62 -9.71 5.04
C PHE A 78 -20.05 -9.20 3.66
N THR A 79 -21.35 -9.11 3.37
CA THR A 79 -21.85 -8.47 2.14
C THR A 79 -22.08 -6.97 2.29
N SER A 80 -21.81 -6.39 3.46
CA SER A 80 -22.04 -4.96 3.73
C SER A 80 -21.15 -4.08 2.84
N PRO A 81 -21.72 -3.09 2.12
CA PRO A 81 -20.93 -2.13 1.36
C PRO A 81 -19.91 -1.37 2.22
N ALA A 82 -20.23 -1.15 3.50
CA ALA A 82 -19.35 -0.46 4.45
C ALA A 82 -18.02 -1.20 4.66
N LEU A 83 -18.07 -2.53 4.74
CA LEU A 83 -16.89 -3.38 4.90
C LEU A 83 -15.95 -3.20 3.70
N TRP A 84 -16.51 -3.29 2.49
CA TRP A 84 -15.75 -3.25 1.25
C TRP A 84 -15.23 -1.85 0.90
N MET A 85 -15.92 -0.79 1.33
CA MET A 85 -15.37 0.56 1.25
C MET A 85 -14.13 0.72 2.13
N VAL A 86 -14.17 0.23 3.38
CA VAL A 86 -13.00 0.28 4.28
C VAL A 86 -11.87 -0.58 3.73
N ALA A 87 -12.15 -1.82 3.32
CA ALA A 87 -11.18 -2.69 2.69
C ALA A 87 -10.57 -2.05 1.42
N GLY A 88 -11.38 -1.36 0.63
CA GLY A 88 -10.96 -0.65 -0.58
C GLY A 88 -9.99 0.50 -0.29
N VAL A 89 -10.26 1.35 0.71
CA VAL A 89 -9.35 2.45 1.07
C VAL A 89 -7.99 1.93 1.53
N TYR A 90 -7.98 0.95 2.44
CA TYR A 90 -6.75 0.38 2.96
C TYR A 90 -6.02 -0.45 1.90
N GLY A 91 -6.75 -1.27 1.14
CA GLY A 91 -6.22 -2.09 0.06
C GLY A 91 -5.61 -1.23 -1.04
N GLY A 92 -6.30 -0.16 -1.45
CA GLY A 92 -5.79 0.82 -2.41
C GLY A 92 -4.52 1.52 -1.91
N THR A 93 -4.49 1.90 -0.62
CA THR A 93 -3.30 2.53 -0.03
C THR A 93 -2.10 1.58 -0.01
N TYR A 94 -2.29 0.33 0.44
CA TYR A 94 -1.23 -0.68 0.44
C TYR A 94 -0.81 -1.06 -0.98
N PHE A 95 -1.74 -1.18 -1.91
CA PHE A 95 -1.47 -1.40 -3.32
C PHE A 95 -0.59 -0.29 -3.89
N ALA A 96 -1.01 0.98 -3.74
CA ALA A 96 -0.27 2.15 -4.20
C ALA A 96 1.16 2.15 -3.64
N LYS A 97 1.31 1.86 -2.35
CA LYS A 97 2.61 1.78 -1.68
C LYS A 97 3.46 0.65 -2.28
N ASN A 98 2.93 -0.57 -2.32
CA ASN A 98 3.69 -1.76 -2.69
C ASN A 98 4.07 -1.74 -4.18
N VAL A 99 3.16 -1.32 -5.05
CA VAL A 99 3.43 -1.19 -6.49
C VAL A 99 4.44 -0.09 -6.75
N SER A 100 4.35 1.04 -6.04
CA SER A 100 5.38 2.10 -6.13
C SER A 100 6.76 1.56 -5.76
N ASP A 101 6.88 0.73 -4.71
CA ASP A 101 8.16 0.12 -4.35
C ASP A 101 8.70 -0.78 -5.48
N VAL A 102 7.84 -1.59 -6.11
CA VAL A 102 8.23 -2.42 -7.26
C VAL A 102 8.67 -1.56 -8.44
N VAL A 103 7.93 -0.50 -8.77
CA VAL A 103 8.27 0.40 -9.89
C VAL A 103 9.62 1.08 -9.65
N ILE A 104 9.83 1.62 -8.46
CA ILE A 104 11.07 2.30 -8.07
C ILE A 104 12.27 1.34 -8.15
N GLU A 105 12.11 0.12 -7.63
CA GLU A 105 13.13 -0.92 -7.68
C GLU A 105 13.47 -1.33 -9.12
N ARG A 106 12.45 -1.47 -9.97
CA ARG A 106 12.59 -1.95 -11.36
C ARG A 106 13.18 -0.90 -12.29
N THR A 107 12.94 0.37 -11.98
CA THR A 107 13.54 1.50 -12.72
C THR A 107 14.91 1.90 -12.19
N GLY A 108 15.36 1.32 -11.07
CA GLY A 108 16.68 1.57 -10.49
C GLY A 108 16.83 2.95 -9.84
N VAL A 109 15.71 3.63 -9.53
CA VAL A 109 15.69 5.00 -8.98
C VAL A 109 15.49 5.04 -7.46
N GLY A 110 15.78 3.94 -6.76
CA GLY A 110 15.56 3.79 -5.31
C GLY A 110 16.14 4.91 -4.45
N GLY A 111 17.35 5.38 -4.79
CA GLY A 111 18.03 6.48 -4.11
C GLY A 111 17.58 7.88 -4.53
N SER A 112 16.68 8.01 -5.51
CA SER A 112 16.21 9.32 -5.99
C SER A 112 15.18 9.92 -5.02
N PRO A 113 15.43 11.12 -4.47
CA PRO A 113 14.45 11.82 -3.64
C PRO A 113 13.13 12.07 -4.38
N ILE A 114 13.20 12.30 -5.71
CA ILE A 114 12.03 12.54 -6.56
C ILE A 114 11.15 11.30 -6.64
N ALA A 115 11.75 10.11 -6.74
CA ALA A 115 10.99 8.86 -6.79
C ALA A 115 10.27 8.58 -5.47
N GLN A 116 10.94 8.83 -4.34
CA GLN A 116 10.33 8.69 -3.01
C GLN A 116 9.23 9.73 -2.77
N ALA A 117 9.41 10.97 -3.24
CA ALA A 117 8.37 12.00 -3.21
C ALA A 117 7.16 11.61 -4.09
N GLY A 118 7.41 11.04 -5.27
CA GLY A 118 6.36 10.53 -6.16
C GLY A 118 5.55 9.41 -5.51
N LYS A 119 6.22 8.41 -4.92
CA LYS A 119 5.56 7.36 -4.13
C LYS A 119 4.73 7.95 -2.99
N PHE A 120 5.31 8.88 -2.24
CA PHE A 120 4.62 9.55 -1.16
C PHE A 120 3.35 10.27 -1.65
N ALA A 121 3.43 11.00 -2.78
CA ALA A 121 2.29 11.68 -3.38
C ALA A 121 1.20 10.72 -3.86
N VAL A 122 1.58 9.60 -4.49
CA VAL A 122 0.63 8.58 -4.97
C VAL A 122 -0.07 7.89 -3.81
N VAL A 123 0.68 7.48 -2.77
CA VAL A 123 0.10 6.85 -1.57
C VAL A 123 -0.83 7.81 -0.84
N THR A 124 -0.39 9.06 -0.68
CA THR A 124 -1.15 10.12 -0.04
C THR A 124 -2.46 10.40 -0.77
N SER A 125 -2.39 10.69 -2.07
CA SER A 125 -3.58 10.97 -2.89
C SER A 125 -4.56 9.79 -2.90
N THR A 126 -4.07 8.56 -2.97
CA THR A 126 -4.90 7.34 -2.88
C THR A 126 -5.60 7.24 -1.53
N ASN A 127 -4.86 7.44 -0.44
CA ASN A 127 -5.40 7.36 0.92
C ASN A 127 -6.43 8.45 1.21
N MET A 128 -6.10 9.70 0.87
CA MET A 128 -6.98 10.85 1.05
C MET A 128 -8.24 10.73 0.21
N GLY A 129 -8.08 10.48 -1.10
CA GLY A 129 -9.21 10.35 -2.02
C GLY A 129 -10.16 9.24 -1.59
N GLY A 130 -9.61 8.07 -1.25
CA GLY A 130 -10.39 6.96 -0.70
C GLY A 130 -11.11 7.31 0.60
N SER A 131 -10.41 7.95 1.55
CA SER A 131 -10.96 8.30 2.86
C SER A 131 -12.11 9.31 2.75
N ILE A 132 -11.96 10.36 1.94
CA ILE A 132 -13.00 11.36 1.69
C ILE A 132 -14.24 10.73 1.08
N LEU A 133 -14.07 9.90 0.03
CA LEU A 133 -15.19 9.22 -0.64
C LEU A 133 -15.90 8.26 0.32
N LYS A 134 -15.12 7.48 1.09
CA LYS A 134 -15.65 6.56 2.10
C LYS A 134 -16.42 7.30 3.19
N ASP A 135 -15.89 8.41 3.71
CA ASP A 135 -16.55 9.16 4.78
C ASP A 135 -17.85 9.81 4.31
N ALA A 136 -17.87 10.34 3.07
CA ALA A 136 -19.09 10.85 2.46
C ALA A 136 -20.13 9.74 2.25
N ALA A 137 -19.71 8.55 1.79
CA ALA A 137 -20.60 7.40 1.63
C ALA A 137 -21.12 6.89 2.99
N PHE A 138 -20.28 6.86 4.03
CA PHE A 138 -20.70 6.47 5.37
C PHE A 138 -21.72 7.45 5.94
N ALA A 139 -21.51 8.75 5.76
CA ALA A 139 -22.49 9.77 6.16
C ALA A 139 -23.83 9.59 5.41
N LYS A 140 -23.80 9.18 4.14
CA LYS A 140 -25.00 8.87 3.35
C LYS A 140 -25.72 7.60 3.79
N LEU A 141 -24.99 6.57 4.20
CA LEU A 141 -25.58 5.27 4.55
C LEU A 141 -26.02 5.18 6.01
N PHE A 142 -25.35 5.90 6.91
CA PHE A 142 -25.53 5.77 8.36
C PHE A 142 -25.81 7.10 9.07
N GLY A 143 -25.94 8.20 8.31
CA GLY A 143 -26.32 9.50 8.84
C GLY A 143 -27.79 9.57 9.26
N ALA A 144 -28.14 10.61 10.00
CA ALA A 144 -29.47 10.80 10.57
C ALA A 144 -30.57 10.85 9.49
N GLY A 145 -30.29 11.50 8.35
CA GLY A 145 -31.24 11.59 7.23
C GLY A 145 -31.58 10.25 6.59
N ALA A 146 -30.60 9.34 6.49
CA ALA A 146 -30.81 8.00 5.96
C ALA A 146 -31.71 7.15 6.89
N ALA A 147 -31.54 7.32 8.20
CA ALA A 147 -32.35 6.63 9.21
C ALA A 147 -33.77 7.21 9.33
N ALA A 148 -33.95 8.52 9.13
CA ALA A 148 -35.24 9.19 9.35
C ALA A 148 -36.14 9.23 8.11
N THR A 149 -35.58 9.36 6.91
CA THR A 149 -36.36 9.63 5.67
C THR A 149 -36.19 8.57 4.58
N GLY A 150 -35.28 7.60 4.76
CA GLY A 150 -34.93 6.62 3.73
C GLY A 150 -34.19 7.19 2.53
N ALA A 151 -34.06 8.52 2.41
CA ALA A 151 -33.29 9.19 1.37
C ALA A 151 -31.84 9.44 1.83
N PRO A 152 -30.83 9.20 0.96
CA PRO A 152 -29.44 9.46 1.30
C PRO A 152 -29.21 10.97 1.48
N PRO A 153 -28.73 11.44 2.66
CA PRO A 153 -28.52 12.86 2.90
C PRO A 153 -27.47 13.45 1.94
N VAL A 154 -27.70 14.68 1.51
CA VAL A 154 -26.73 15.41 0.67
C VAL A 154 -25.55 15.81 1.55
N VAL A 155 -24.33 15.43 1.13
CA VAL A 155 -23.10 15.79 1.83
C VAL A 155 -22.70 17.20 1.36
N PRO A 156 -22.69 18.22 2.24
CA PRO A 156 -22.36 19.57 1.84
C PRO A 156 -20.87 19.72 1.54
N LEU A 157 -20.52 20.70 0.70
CA LEU A 157 -19.12 20.98 0.32
C LEU A 157 -18.23 21.25 1.54
N ALA A 158 -18.79 21.86 2.59
CA ALA A 158 -18.10 22.08 3.86
C ALA A 158 -17.64 20.77 4.52
N SER A 159 -18.42 19.69 4.42
CA SER A 159 -18.02 18.37 4.95
C SER A 159 -16.86 17.79 4.14
N TYR A 160 -16.88 17.90 2.81
CA TYR A 160 -15.76 17.50 1.96
C TYR A 160 -14.48 18.28 2.29
N ALA A 161 -14.59 19.61 2.48
CA ALA A 161 -13.47 20.46 2.85
C ALA A 161 -12.89 20.07 4.22
N LEU A 162 -13.73 19.79 5.21
CA LEU A 162 -13.29 19.34 6.55
C LEU A 162 -12.67 17.95 6.52
N PHE A 163 -13.18 17.03 5.70
CA PHE A 163 -12.55 15.72 5.50
C PHE A 163 -11.17 15.87 4.87
N ALA A 164 -11.04 16.69 3.82
CA ALA A 164 -9.77 16.97 3.16
C ALA A 164 -8.76 17.64 4.11
N LEU A 165 -9.20 18.66 4.87
CA LEU A 165 -8.35 19.38 5.83
C LEU A 165 -7.83 18.44 6.92
N ARG A 166 -8.71 17.58 7.46
CA ARG A 166 -8.32 16.57 8.45
C ARG A 166 -7.28 15.60 7.90
N ASP A 167 -7.44 15.14 6.67
CA ASP A 167 -6.47 14.22 6.07
C ASP A 167 -5.13 14.92 5.81
N CYS A 168 -5.14 16.17 5.30
CA CYS A 168 -3.93 16.99 5.16
C CYS A 168 -3.18 17.14 6.50
N LEU A 169 -3.91 17.41 7.59
CA LEU A 169 -3.31 17.55 8.92
C LEU A 169 -2.75 16.22 9.44
N THR A 170 -3.43 15.11 9.19
CA THR A 170 -2.93 13.79 9.59
C THR A 170 -1.61 13.47 8.89
N ILE A 171 -1.53 13.76 7.60
CA ILE A 171 -0.32 13.55 6.80
C ILE A 171 0.79 14.52 7.21
N GLY A 172 0.49 15.81 7.30
CA GLY A 172 1.45 16.81 7.78
C GLY A 172 1.96 16.46 9.17
N GLY A 173 1.06 16.12 10.08
CA GLY A 173 1.39 15.67 11.44
C GLY A 173 2.29 14.45 11.47
N ALA A 174 2.13 13.50 10.53
CA ALA A 174 3.01 12.33 10.44
C ALA A 174 4.48 12.68 10.11
N PHE A 175 4.76 13.86 9.54
CA PHE A 175 6.13 14.32 9.30
C PHE A 175 6.73 15.08 10.48
N PHE A 176 5.92 15.81 11.25
CA PHE A 176 6.44 16.71 12.29
C PHE A 176 6.30 16.13 13.70
N VAL A 177 5.18 15.47 14.00
CA VAL A 177 4.85 15.02 15.36
C VAL A 177 5.80 13.94 15.88
N PRO A 178 6.20 12.92 15.09
CA PRO A 178 7.13 11.91 15.60
C PRO A 178 8.47 12.51 16.03
N ASP A 179 9.03 13.43 15.25
CA ASP A 179 10.34 14.03 15.54
C ASP A 179 10.26 14.95 16.75
N VAL A 180 9.26 15.84 16.79
CA VAL A 180 9.04 16.74 17.94
C VAL A 180 8.81 15.94 19.23
N MET A 181 8.03 14.86 19.17
CA MET A 181 7.77 14.03 20.34
C MET A 181 8.99 13.23 20.77
N ARG A 182 9.76 12.67 19.82
CA ARG A 182 11.02 11.98 20.15
C ARG A 182 11.97 12.94 20.86
N ASP A 183 12.17 14.13 20.31
CA ASP A 183 13.08 15.12 20.87
C ASP A 183 12.62 15.58 22.26
N ALA A 184 11.31 15.76 22.48
CA ALA A 184 10.75 16.04 23.81
C ALA A 184 10.95 14.89 24.81
N LEU A 185 10.78 13.64 24.38
CA LEU A 185 10.99 12.46 25.23
C LEU A 185 12.47 12.28 25.60
N VAL A 186 13.39 12.49 24.65
CA VAL A 186 14.84 12.46 24.92
C VAL A 186 15.24 13.60 25.84
N ALA A 187 14.71 14.80 25.61
CA ALA A 187 14.96 15.97 26.47
C ALA A 187 14.45 15.78 27.91
N SER A 188 13.45 14.93 28.13
CA SER A 188 12.97 14.59 29.48
C SER A 188 13.97 13.78 30.31
N GLY A 189 15.02 13.23 29.70
CA GLY A 189 16.06 12.44 30.35
C GLY A 189 15.63 11.03 30.79
N ASN A 190 14.35 10.69 30.68
CA ASN A 190 13.78 9.45 31.24
C ASN A 190 13.67 8.29 30.23
N VAL A 191 13.91 8.53 28.94
CA VAL A 191 13.69 7.54 27.88
C VAL A 191 14.92 7.45 26.97
N ARG A 192 15.40 6.22 26.73
CA ARG A 192 16.47 5.94 25.77
C ARG A 192 16.05 6.36 24.36
N ASP A 193 16.95 6.91 23.56
CA ASP A 193 16.67 7.43 22.20
C ASP A 193 15.90 6.44 21.30
N ALA A 194 16.32 5.16 21.28
CA ALA A 194 15.63 4.13 20.51
C ALA A 194 14.18 3.87 21.00
N ALA A 195 13.96 3.88 22.32
CA ALA A 195 12.64 3.73 22.91
C ALA A 195 11.77 4.98 22.69
N ALA A 196 12.37 6.17 22.73
CA ALA A 196 11.71 7.43 22.43
C ALA A 196 11.23 7.47 20.97
N GLY A 197 12.06 7.02 20.02
CA GLY A 197 11.67 6.92 18.61
C GLY A 197 10.53 5.94 18.37
N ALA A 198 10.56 4.77 19.00
CA ALA A 198 9.48 3.78 18.90
C ALA A 198 8.18 4.28 19.54
N ALA A 199 8.26 4.86 20.75
CA ALA A 199 7.12 5.46 21.44
C ALA A 199 6.53 6.60 20.61
N ALA A 200 7.39 7.45 20.02
CA ALA A 200 6.94 8.56 19.20
C ALA A 200 6.21 8.09 17.94
N GLN A 201 6.73 7.07 17.24
CA GLN A 201 6.05 6.49 16.08
C GLN A 201 4.70 5.87 16.44
N LEU A 202 4.58 5.25 17.62
CA LEU A 202 3.34 4.62 18.07
C LEU A 202 2.30 5.64 18.55
N ALA A 203 2.72 6.69 19.27
CA ALA A 203 1.84 7.67 19.88
C ALA A 203 1.44 8.81 18.93
N SER A 204 2.20 9.07 17.86
CA SER A 204 1.92 10.18 16.93
C SER A 204 0.54 10.08 16.27
N PRO A 205 0.11 8.92 15.73
CA PRO A 205 -1.21 8.84 15.09
C PRO A 205 -2.38 9.06 16.05
N PRO A 206 -2.41 8.48 17.27
CA PRO A 206 -3.39 8.82 18.31
C PRO A 206 -3.38 10.30 18.71
N LEU A 207 -2.21 10.94 18.85
CA LEU A 207 -2.13 12.36 19.22
C LEU A 207 -2.77 13.27 18.16
N MET A 208 -2.56 12.97 16.88
CA MET A 208 -3.21 13.70 15.79
C MET A 208 -4.74 13.62 15.84
N GLN A 209 -5.31 12.59 16.47
CA GLN A 209 -6.77 12.49 16.62
C GLN A 209 -7.36 13.58 17.51
N VAL A 210 -6.58 14.22 18.39
CA VAL A 210 -7.04 15.35 19.22
C VAL A 210 -7.54 16.50 18.34
N VAL A 211 -6.89 16.73 17.22
CA VAL A 211 -7.23 17.77 16.25
C VAL A 211 -8.15 17.23 15.14
N CYS A 212 -7.89 16.00 14.68
CA CYS A 212 -8.61 15.41 13.55
C CYS A 212 -10.03 14.94 13.90
N THR A 213 -10.26 14.48 15.13
CA THR A 213 -11.57 13.96 15.55
C THR A 213 -12.65 15.06 15.58
N PRO A 214 -12.41 16.24 16.20
CA PRO A 214 -13.38 17.34 16.15
C PRO A 214 -13.75 17.74 14.72
N MET A 215 -12.79 17.82 13.80
CA MET A 215 -13.08 18.15 12.40
C MET A 215 -13.94 17.09 11.72
N HIS A 216 -13.65 15.82 11.96
CA HIS A 216 -14.44 14.72 11.42
C HIS A 216 -15.87 14.73 11.97
N LEU A 217 -16.05 14.94 13.27
CA LEU A 217 -17.38 15.04 13.88
C LEU A 217 -18.15 16.27 13.40
N LEU A 218 -17.49 17.41 13.21
CA LEU A 218 -18.09 18.62 12.66
C LEU A 218 -18.59 18.37 11.22
N ALA A 219 -17.77 17.70 10.40
CA ALA A 219 -18.14 17.34 9.04
C ALA A 219 -19.37 16.42 9.00
N LEU A 220 -19.47 15.44 9.90
CA LEU A 220 -20.65 14.58 10.05
C LEU A 220 -21.86 15.36 10.57
N ASN A 221 -21.66 16.30 11.49
CA ASN A 221 -22.73 17.10 12.04
C ASN A 221 -23.36 18.04 11.00
N PHE A 222 -22.58 18.56 10.04
CA PHE A 222 -23.12 19.29 8.89
C PHE A 222 -24.06 18.45 8.03
N VAL A 223 -23.80 17.14 7.91
CA VAL A 223 -24.69 16.20 7.19
C VAL A 223 -25.93 15.87 8.02
N ASN A 224 -25.74 15.57 9.31
CA ASN A 224 -26.80 15.05 10.18
C ASN A 224 -27.78 16.12 10.68
N ALA A 225 -27.33 17.37 10.80
CA ALA A 225 -28.13 18.47 11.33
C ALA A 225 -27.87 19.75 10.51
N PRO A 226 -28.31 19.85 9.25
CA PRO A 226 -27.98 20.98 8.36
C PRO A 226 -28.46 22.34 8.91
N GLY A 227 -29.59 22.38 9.61
CA GLY A 227 -30.14 23.61 10.22
C GLY A 227 -29.63 23.97 11.62
N ALA A 228 -28.72 23.18 12.22
CA ALA A 228 -28.27 23.45 13.58
C ALA A 228 -27.41 24.72 13.69
N THR A 229 -27.69 25.53 14.71
CA THR A 229 -26.90 26.72 15.06
C THR A 229 -25.50 26.33 15.54
N ALA A 230 -24.52 27.21 15.36
CA ALA A 230 -23.13 26.94 15.77
C ALA A 230 -23.02 26.52 17.26
N ALA A 231 -23.81 27.12 18.14
CA ALA A 231 -23.87 26.78 19.56
C ALA A 231 -24.39 25.36 19.79
N ALA A 232 -25.47 24.96 19.12
CA ALA A 232 -26.02 23.60 19.21
C ALA A 232 -25.02 22.56 18.69
N ARG A 233 -24.32 22.85 17.59
CA ARG A 233 -23.26 21.98 17.04
C ARG A 233 -22.14 21.79 18.06
N MET A 234 -21.66 22.88 18.65
CA MET A 234 -20.59 22.85 19.65
C MET A 234 -20.99 22.04 20.89
N ALA A 235 -22.23 22.18 21.38
CA ALA A 235 -22.73 21.41 22.52
C ALA A 235 -22.72 19.90 22.25
N VAL A 236 -23.21 19.49 21.06
CA VAL A 236 -23.19 18.08 20.64
C VAL A 236 -21.75 17.56 20.53
N MET A 237 -20.87 18.31 19.86
CA MET A 237 -19.47 17.94 19.68
C MET A 237 -18.74 17.76 21.02
N LYS A 238 -18.92 18.68 21.98
CA LYS A 238 -18.30 18.58 23.30
C LYS A 238 -18.64 17.26 24.00
N LYS A 239 -19.88 16.79 23.86
CA LYS A 239 -20.34 15.53 24.45
C LYS A 239 -19.80 14.29 23.70
N SER A 240 -19.76 14.33 22.38
CA SER A 240 -19.39 13.16 21.57
C SER A 240 -17.88 13.00 21.35
N THR A 241 -17.10 14.08 21.44
CA THR A 241 -15.67 14.10 21.09
C THR A 241 -14.82 13.17 21.94
N PRO A 242 -14.93 13.09 23.28
CA PRO A 242 -14.03 12.24 24.07
C PRO A 242 -14.15 10.76 23.72
N ALA A 243 -15.38 10.25 23.60
CA ALA A 243 -15.63 8.87 23.22
C ALA A 243 -15.15 8.58 21.80
N ALA A 244 -15.46 9.48 20.85
CA ALA A 244 -15.02 9.34 19.46
C ALA A 244 -13.50 9.40 19.34
N LEU A 245 -12.83 10.26 20.12
CA LEU A 245 -11.38 10.38 20.17
C LEU A 245 -10.76 9.06 20.61
N LEU A 246 -11.23 8.50 21.73
CA LEU A 246 -10.75 7.22 22.23
C LEU A 246 -10.96 6.09 21.21
N ALA A 247 -12.17 5.95 20.68
CA ALA A 247 -12.47 4.91 19.70
C ALA A 247 -11.62 5.04 18.43
N ARG A 248 -11.45 6.25 17.91
CA ARG A 248 -10.64 6.52 16.71
C ARG A 248 -9.15 6.33 16.97
N SER A 249 -8.66 6.66 18.16
CA SER A 249 -7.27 6.42 18.57
C SER A 249 -6.99 4.92 18.71
N LEU A 250 -7.87 4.16 19.36
CA LEU A 250 -7.75 2.69 19.46
C LEU A 250 -7.80 2.02 18.08
N ARG A 251 -8.57 2.60 17.15
CA ARG A 251 -8.64 2.13 15.76
C ARG A 251 -7.28 2.15 15.03
N MET A 252 -6.35 3.01 15.46
CA MET A 252 -5.05 3.16 14.83
C MET A 252 -4.15 1.92 15.02
N LEU A 253 -4.35 1.15 16.11
CA LEU A 253 -3.50 0.00 16.43
C LEU A 253 -3.60 -1.11 15.37
N PRO A 254 -4.80 -1.59 14.96
CA PRO A 254 -4.85 -2.59 13.90
C PRO A 254 -4.56 -2.01 12.51
N ALA A 255 -4.89 -0.74 12.28
CA ALA A 255 -4.66 -0.08 11.00
C ALA A 255 -3.17 0.08 10.66
N TYR A 256 -2.38 0.62 11.58
CA TYR A 256 -0.95 0.90 11.35
C TYR A 256 -0.03 -0.19 11.89
N GLY A 257 -0.44 -0.89 12.95
CA GLY A 257 0.29 -2.03 13.49
C GLY A 257 0.02 -3.28 12.67
N VAL A 258 -1.08 -3.98 12.96
CA VAL A 258 -1.36 -5.32 12.42
C VAL A 258 -1.42 -5.31 10.88
N GLY A 259 -2.18 -4.39 10.28
CA GLY A 259 -2.33 -4.32 8.82
C GLY A 259 -1.02 -4.01 8.11
N GLY A 260 -0.22 -3.09 8.65
CA GLY A 260 1.09 -2.73 8.08
C GLY A 260 2.10 -3.87 8.17
N ILE A 261 2.15 -4.56 9.32
CA ILE A 261 2.99 -5.75 9.52
C ILE A 261 2.55 -6.87 8.59
N LEU A 262 1.25 -7.17 8.52
CA LEU A 262 0.72 -8.25 7.69
C LEU A 262 0.99 -7.98 6.20
N ASN A 263 0.75 -6.76 5.72
CA ASN A 263 1.08 -6.37 4.34
C ASN A 263 2.56 -6.58 4.03
N THR A 264 3.45 -6.17 4.94
CA THR A 264 4.90 -6.32 4.79
C THR A 264 5.29 -7.79 4.74
N SER A 265 4.81 -8.59 5.69
CA SER A 265 5.09 -10.03 5.78
C SER A 265 4.60 -10.79 4.56
N LEU A 266 3.35 -10.56 4.11
CA LEU A 266 2.78 -11.18 2.92
C LEU A 266 3.56 -10.79 1.65
N THR A 267 3.94 -9.52 1.52
CA THR A 267 4.73 -9.05 0.39
C THR A 267 6.10 -9.74 0.35
N LEU A 268 6.80 -9.81 1.49
CA LEU A 268 8.11 -10.46 1.57
C LEU A 268 8.02 -11.96 1.26
N GLN A 269 7.08 -12.67 1.87
CA GLN A 269 6.89 -14.10 1.65
C GLN A 269 6.48 -14.39 0.21
N GLY A 270 5.54 -13.63 -0.35
CA GLY A 270 5.09 -13.80 -1.73
C GLY A 270 6.21 -13.54 -2.74
N ARG A 271 7.04 -12.51 -2.52
CA ARG A 271 8.15 -12.20 -3.42
C ARG A 271 9.23 -13.27 -3.39
N ARG A 272 9.52 -13.85 -2.20
CA ARG A 272 10.41 -15.01 -2.04
C ARG A 272 9.87 -16.24 -2.76
N ALA A 273 8.60 -16.59 -2.56
CA ALA A 273 7.97 -17.72 -3.23
C ALA A 273 8.00 -17.60 -4.76
N VAL A 274 7.74 -16.40 -5.28
CA VAL A 274 7.86 -16.10 -6.71
C VAL A 274 9.31 -16.23 -7.18
N ALA A 275 10.29 -15.69 -6.42
CA ALA A 275 11.70 -15.83 -6.77
C ALA A 275 12.11 -17.30 -6.89
N GLU A 276 11.77 -18.11 -5.89
CA GLU A 276 12.05 -19.54 -5.91
C GLU A 276 11.40 -20.25 -7.09
N HIS A 277 10.13 -19.96 -7.39
CA HIS A 277 9.43 -20.59 -8.51
C HIS A 277 10.13 -20.31 -9.84
N PHE A 278 10.46 -19.05 -10.13
CA PHE A 278 11.10 -18.68 -11.40
C PHE A 278 12.56 -19.20 -11.49
N LEU A 279 13.31 -19.16 -10.39
CA LEU A 279 14.68 -19.69 -10.35
C LEU A 279 14.72 -21.22 -10.49
N LYS A 280 13.87 -21.95 -9.77
CA LYS A 280 13.75 -23.42 -9.89
C LYS A 280 13.34 -23.84 -11.31
N ARG A 281 12.39 -23.12 -11.93
CA ARG A 281 11.95 -23.39 -13.30
C ARG A 281 13.08 -23.21 -14.32
N ARG A 282 13.93 -22.20 -14.12
CA ARG A 282 15.14 -22.01 -14.93
C ARG A 282 16.11 -23.16 -14.77
N ASP A 283 16.44 -23.55 -13.54
CA ASP A 283 17.42 -24.61 -13.28
C ASP A 283 16.93 -25.95 -13.86
N GLY A 284 15.64 -26.23 -13.75
CA GLY A 284 14.99 -27.36 -14.43
C GLY A 284 15.15 -27.30 -15.95
N TRP A 285 14.81 -26.16 -16.58
CA TRP A 285 14.95 -25.99 -18.03
C TRP A 285 16.41 -26.05 -18.52
N ALA A 286 17.35 -25.47 -17.77
CA ALA A 286 18.77 -25.51 -18.07
C ALA A 286 19.28 -26.96 -17.99
N SER A 287 18.89 -27.71 -16.95
CA SER A 287 19.25 -29.12 -16.81
C SER A 287 18.69 -29.96 -17.97
N GLU A 288 17.47 -29.68 -18.42
CA GLU A 288 16.82 -30.41 -19.51
C GLU A 288 17.45 -30.09 -20.87
N LYS A 289 17.81 -28.83 -21.13
CA LYS A 289 18.59 -28.45 -22.31
C LYS A 289 19.94 -29.13 -22.35
N VAL A 290 20.65 -29.17 -21.22
CA VAL A 290 21.94 -29.86 -21.12
C VAL A 290 21.78 -31.35 -21.41
N LYS A 291 20.77 -32.03 -20.82
CA LYS A 291 20.48 -33.43 -21.11
C LYS A 291 20.18 -33.67 -22.59
N ARG A 292 19.37 -32.82 -23.23
CA ARG A 292 19.04 -32.93 -24.66
C ARG A 292 20.25 -32.70 -25.56
N ALA A 293 21.11 -31.73 -25.25
CA ALA A 293 22.34 -31.47 -25.99
C ALA A 293 23.34 -32.65 -25.89
N TRP A 294 23.48 -33.23 -24.69
CA TRP A 294 24.31 -34.42 -24.49
C TRP A 294 23.71 -35.66 -25.16
N GLY A 295 22.40 -35.87 -25.08
CA GLY A 295 21.71 -36.95 -25.79
C GLY A 295 21.85 -36.84 -27.31
N ALA A 296 21.76 -35.63 -27.88
CA ALA A 296 21.97 -35.39 -29.30
C ALA A 296 23.42 -35.64 -29.72
N ARG A 297 24.41 -35.23 -28.92
CA ARG A 297 25.84 -35.53 -29.17
C ARG A 297 26.14 -37.02 -29.11
N LEU A 298 25.62 -37.73 -28.11
CA LEU A 298 25.78 -39.19 -28.00
C LEU A 298 25.08 -39.92 -29.15
N GLY A 299 23.88 -39.51 -29.54
CA GLY A 299 23.17 -40.06 -30.70
C GLY A 299 23.90 -39.83 -32.02
N ALA A 300 24.48 -38.64 -32.22
CA ALA A 300 25.30 -38.33 -33.40
C ALA A 300 26.60 -39.15 -33.44
N SER A 301 27.24 -39.40 -32.30
CA SER A 301 28.42 -40.28 -32.21
C SER A 301 28.09 -41.75 -32.49
N VAL A 302 26.90 -42.23 -32.10
CA VAL A 302 26.45 -43.61 -32.38
C VAL A 302 26.04 -43.79 -33.85
N LEU A 303 25.44 -42.79 -34.48
CA LEU A 303 25.12 -42.80 -35.92
C LEU A 303 26.37 -42.63 -36.79
N GLY A 304 27.36 -41.85 -36.35
CA GLY A 304 28.67 -41.74 -37.02
C GLY A 304 29.51 -43.02 -36.94
N ALA A 305 29.29 -43.86 -35.94
CA ALA A 305 29.99 -45.14 -35.79
C ALA A 305 29.43 -46.28 -36.66
N LYS A 306 28.27 -46.09 -37.32
CA LYS A 306 27.69 -47.07 -38.25
C LYS A 306 28.21 -46.95 -39.69
N GLY A 307 29.15 -46.05 -39.95
CA GLY A 307 29.69 -45.76 -41.29
C GLY A 307 30.99 -46.48 -41.68
N THR A 308 31.65 -47.22 -40.79
CA THR A 308 32.92 -47.90 -41.12
C THR A 308 32.79 -49.41 -40.94
N LYS A 309 32.46 -50.10 -42.04
CA LYS A 309 32.74 -51.53 -42.19
C LYS A 309 34.26 -51.72 -42.17
N GLY A 310 34.77 -52.52 -41.23
CA GLY A 310 36.17 -52.93 -41.22
C GLY A 310 36.55 -53.74 -39.99
N SER A 311 36.41 -55.07 -40.10
CA SER A 311 37.31 -56.11 -39.59
C SER A 311 38.02 -55.97 -38.22
N GLY A 312 37.82 -56.97 -37.36
CA GLY A 312 38.87 -57.48 -36.47
C GLY A 312 38.57 -57.35 -34.98
N GLY A 313 38.38 -58.50 -34.32
CA GLY A 313 38.08 -58.60 -32.89
C GLY A 313 39.24 -58.16 -31.98
N GLY A 314 38.90 -57.72 -30.76
CA GLY A 314 39.87 -57.53 -29.68
C GLY A 314 39.66 -56.37 -28.70
N ASP A 315 38.61 -55.54 -28.81
CA ASP A 315 38.58 -54.22 -28.11
C ASP A 315 37.40 -53.94 -27.16
N ASP A 316 36.59 -54.93 -26.78
CA ASP A 316 35.40 -54.70 -25.93
C ASP A 316 35.73 -54.36 -24.45
N ALA A 317 36.87 -54.82 -23.93
CA ALA A 317 37.28 -54.54 -22.55
C ALA A 317 37.86 -53.12 -22.37
N LYS A 318 38.54 -52.58 -23.39
CA LYS A 318 39.10 -51.21 -23.38
C LYS A 318 38.00 -50.16 -23.58
N ALA A 319 37.00 -50.43 -24.41
CA ALA A 319 35.86 -49.54 -24.61
C ALA A 319 35.01 -49.38 -23.33
N LYS A 320 34.71 -50.49 -22.62
CA LYS A 320 34.00 -50.44 -21.33
C LYS A 320 34.78 -49.72 -20.23
N ARG A 321 36.10 -49.92 -20.13
CA ARG A 321 36.95 -49.20 -19.16
C ARG A 321 37.05 -47.70 -19.43
N ARG A 322 37.08 -47.28 -20.71
CA ARG A 322 37.09 -45.86 -21.10
C ARG A 322 35.74 -45.19 -20.83
N GLY A 323 34.63 -45.86 -21.13
CA GLY A 323 33.27 -45.37 -20.80
C GLY A 323 33.05 -45.21 -19.30
N ALA A 324 33.49 -46.17 -18.48
CA ALA A 324 33.40 -46.10 -17.02
C ALA A 324 34.27 -44.99 -16.42
N ARG A 325 35.52 -44.79 -16.91
CA ARG A 325 36.38 -43.68 -16.50
C ARG A 325 35.79 -42.32 -16.87
N PHE A 326 35.14 -42.19 -18.02
CA PHE A 326 34.54 -40.94 -18.46
C PHE A 326 33.27 -40.59 -17.65
N ALA A 327 32.45 -41.60 -17.32
CA ALA A 327 31.30 -41.43 -16.43
C ALA A 327 31.73 -41.01 -15.01
N LEU A 328 32.83 -41.58 -14.48
CA LEU A 328 33.38 -41.20 -13.18
C LEU A 328 33.91 -39.75 -13.17
N LEU A 329 34.62 -39.35 -14.22
CA LEU A 329 35.12 -37.98 -14.40
C LEU A 329 33.97 -36.96 -14.54
N SER A 330 32.87 -37.34 -15.19
CA SER A 330 31.68 -36.49 -15.31
C SER A 330 30.97 -36.25 -13.98
N ARG A 331 30.90 -37.28 -13.10
CA ARG A 331 30.39 -37.12 -11.73
C ARG A 331 31.30 -36.23 -10.89
N ALA A 332 32.62 -36.44 -10.95
CA ALA A 332 33.59 -35.62 -10.23
C ALA A 332 33.57 -34.14 -10.65
N HIS A 333 33.34 -33.85 -11.94
CA HIS A 333 33.27 -32.46 -12.44
C HIS A 333 31.98 -31.73 -12.04
N VAL A 334 30.86 -32.44 -11.95
CA VAL A 334 29.59 -31.90 -11.42
C VAL A 334 29.70 -31.66 -9.91
N GLU A 335 30.33 -32.57 -9.18
CA GLU A 335 30.50 -32.47 -7.72
C GLU A 335 31.51 -31.39 -7.30
N ALA A 336 32.57 -31.16 -8.11
CA ALA A 336 33.53 -30.08 -7.91
C ALA A 336 32.91 -28.68 -8.10
N ARG A 337 31.95 -28.53 -9.03
CA ARG A 337 31.20 -27.26 -9.21
C ARG A 337 30.21 -26.96 -8.09
N THR A 338 29.71 -28.00 -7.40
CA THR A 338 28.86 -27.82 -6.21
C THR A 338 29.66 -27.51 -4.94
N ARG A 339 30.95 -27.88 -4.87
CA ARG A 339 31.81 -27.60 -3.71
C ARG A 339 32.59 -26.28 -3.81
N SER A 340 32.65 -25.63 -4.97
CA SER A 340 33.35 -24.34 -5.17
C SER A 340 32.46 -23.11 -4.96
N ALA A 341 31.30 -23.24 -4.32
CA ALA A 341 30.54 -22.09 -3.84
C ALA A 341 31.23 -21.55 -2.57
N PRO A 342 31.67 -20.27 -2.54
CA PRO A 342 32.25 -19.72 -1.32
C PRO A 342 31.18 -19.69 -0.21
N PRO A 343 31.54 -19.95 1.06
CA PRO A 343 30.62 -19.76 2.17
C PRO A 343 30.19 -18.29 2.24
N PRO A 344 28.95 -17.99 2.69
CA PRO A 344 28.56 -16.61 2.92
C PRO A 344 29.48 -15.99 3.98
N ALA A 345 30.19 -14.93 3.61
CA ALA A 345 30.90 -14.10 4.57
C ALA A 345 29.89 -13.51 5.55
N GLU A 346 30.13 -13.70 6.85
CA GLU A 346 29.50 -12.92 7.91
C GLU A 346 29.75 -11.44 7.64
N ALA A 347 28.73 -10.74 7.14
CA ALA A 347 28.73 -9.29 7.14
C ALA A 347 28.43 -8.84 8.57
N ALA A 348 29.51 -8.58 9.31
CA ALA A 348 29.48 -7.84 10.56
C ALA A 348 28.61 -6.58 10.42
N ALA A 349 27.67 -6.42 11.33
CA ALA A 349 26.81 -5.26 11.46
C ALA A 349 27.66 -3.99 11.62
N THR A 350 27.80 -3.22 10.54
CA THR A 350 28.35 -1.86 10.61
C THR A 350 27.17 -0.91 10.67
N THR A 351 26.83 -0.50 11.89
CA THR A 351 25.87 0.56 12.19
C THR A 351 26.42 1.88 11.65
N THR A 352 25.99 2.29 10.46
CA THR A 352 26.24 3.66 9.98
C THR A 352 25.06 4.54 10.34
N THR A 353 25.16 5.17 11.52
CA THR A 353 24.36 6.29 11.96
C THR A 353 24.54 7.44 10.96
N THR A 354 23.54 7.71 10.11
CA THR A 354 23.56 8.90 9.26
C THR A 354 22.82 10.01 9.98
N THR A 355 23.59 10.78 10.75
CA THR A 355 23.19 12.05 11.34
C THR A 355 22.91 13.03 10.20
N LEU A 356 21.66 13.49 10.05
CA LEU A 356 21.33 14.50 9.05
C LEU A 356 21.96 15.84 9.47
N GLY A 357 22.93 16.29 8.66
CA GLY A 357 23.69 17.51 8.89
C GLY A 357 22.81 18.77 8.84
N ARG A 358 22.94 19.54 9.91
CA ARG A 358 22.61 20.97 10.08
C ARG A 358 22.65 21.76 8.76
N PHE A 359 21.51 22.28 8.33
CA PHE A 359 21.39 23.24 7.22
C PHE A 359 22.27 24.47 7.48
N ARG A 360 23.32 24.64 6.68
CA ARG A 360 24.12 25.87 6.65
C ARG A 360 23.44 26.85 5.71
N LYS A 361 22.97 27.95 6.29
CA LYS A 361 22.44 29.15 5.63
C LYS A 361 23.49 29.68 4.64
N VAL A 362 23.18 29.66 3.34
CA VAL A 362 23.96 30.40 2.33
C VAL A 362 23.20 31.67 2.01
N THR A 363 23.72 32.77 2.56
CA THR A 363 23.37 34.15 2.22
C THR A 363 23.77 34.47 0.78
N GLY A 364 22.97 35.34 0.15
CA GLY A 364 22.99 35.59 -1.28
C GLY A 364 24.24 36.26 -1.85
N GLY A 365 24.32 36.16 -3.17
CA GLY A 365 25.16 36.97 -4.05
C GLY A 365 24.45 37.04 -5.41
N GLY A 366 23.90 38.20 -5.73
CA GLY A 366 23.28 38.44 -7.03
C GLY A 366 24.31 38.70 -8.12
N ALA A 367 23.97 38.37 -9.36
CA ALA A 367 24.48 39.07 -10.55
C ALA A 367 23.67 38.74 -11.81
N LYS A 368 22.96 39.78 -12.27
CA LYS A 368 22.75 40.27 -13.65
C LYS A 368 22.26 39.37 -14.79
N VAL A 369 21.08 39.79 -15.23
CA VAL A 369 20.45 39.85 -16.56
C VAL A 369 21.39 40.10 -17.77
N LYS A 370 21.14 39.34 -18.85
CA LYS A 370 21.16 39.69 -20.29
C LYS A 370 20.08 38.79 -20.94
N GLY A 371 19.13 39.19 -21.78
CA GLY A 371 18.99 40.35 -22.67
C GLY A 371 19.01 39.87 -24.14
N GLY A 372 17.84 39.76 -24.78
CA GLY A 372 17.62 39.50 -26.23
C GLY A 372 17.22 38.04 -26.55
N ASP A 373 16.28 37.72 -27.45
CA ASP A 373 15.49 38.53 -28.37
C ASP A 373 14.27 37.70 -28.87
N GLY A 374 13.26 38.38 -29.40
CA GLY A 374 11.89 37.86 -29.53
C GLY A 374 11.58 36.82 -30.62
N ARG A 375 10.43 36.12 -30.44
CA ARG A 375 9.56 35.73 -31.56
C ARG A 375 8.12 35.41 -31.13
N ALA A 376 7.22 36.27 -31.60
CA ALA A 376 5.81 36.10 -31.99
C ALA A 376 4.93 34.97 -31.39
N ARG A 377 3.95 35.42 -30.60
CA ARG A 377 2.51 35.10 -30.63
C ARG A 377 2.05 34.04 -31.64
N ARG A 378 1.40 32.96 -31.16
CA ARG A 378 0.17 32.40 -31.78
C ARG A 378 -0.79 31.92 -30.69
N ARG A 379 -1.95 32.58 -30.62
CA ARG A 379 -3.17 32.10 -29.98
C ARG A 379 -3.76 30.99 -30.86
N PHE A 380 -4.17 29.88 -30.26
CA PHE A 380 -5.15 28.98 -30.86
C PHE A 380 -6.32 28.82 -29.89
N ALA A 381 -7.43 29.43 -30.25
CA ALA A 381 -8.77 29.12 -29.79
C ALA A 381 -9.55 28.65 -31.01
N ILE A 382 -10.26 27.53 -30.88
CA ILE A 382 -11.42 26.98 -31.64
C ILE A 382 -11.58 25.54 -31.07
N GLY A 383 -12.75 25.02 -30.71
CA GLY A 383 -14.11 25.46 -30.99
C GLY A 383 -15.12 24.88 -30.00
N ARG A 384 -16.19 25.66 -29.88
CA ARG A 384 -17.43 25.45 -29.14
C ARG A 384 -18.37 24.67 -30.07
N PHE A 385 -18.87 23.51 -29.66
CA PHE A 385 -19.97 22.85 -30.37
C PHE A 385 -21.29 23.23 -29.73
N GLY A 386 -22.17 23.75 -30.58
CA GLY A 386 -23.42 24.40 -30.22
C GLY A 386 -24.56 23.43 -29.92
N THR A 387 -25.47 23.98 -29.12
CA THR A 387 -26.87 23.64 -28.97
C THR A 387 -27.63 23.73 -30.30
N ALA A 388 -28.53 22.77 -30.56
CA ALA A 388 -29.68 22.96 -31.44
C ALA A 388 -30.97 22.67 -30.65
N ARG A 389 -31.90 23.62 -30.75
CA ARG A 389 -33.24 23.69 -30.18
C ARG A 389 -34.26 23.06 -31.12
N GLY A 390 -35.41 22.71 -30.56
CA GLY A 390 -36.72 22.61 -31.20
C GLY A 390 -37.49 21.41 -30.66
N GLY A 391 -38.69 21.52 -30.07
CA GLY A 391 -39.59 22.64 -29.82
C GLY A 391 -40.94 22.05 -29.37
N ASP A 392 -41.61 22.77 -28.46
CA ASP A 392 -43.04 22.80 -28.13
C ASP A 392 -43.87 21.52 -27.87
N LYS A 393 -44.46 21.42 -26.66
CA LYS A 393 -45.84 21.89 -26.39
C LYS A 393 -46.22 21.78 -24.90
N ALA A 394 -47.01 22.77 -24.48
CA ALA A 394 -47.55 23.01 -23.15
C ALA A 394 -48.65 22.02 -22.73
N ALA A 395 -48.81 21.82 -21.41
CA ALA A 395 -50.11 21.71 -20.75
C ALA A 395 -49.99 21.92 -19.23
N THR A 396 -50.74 22.91 -18.77
CA THR A 396 -51.09 23.34 -17.42
C THR A 396 -52.05 22.37 -16.73
N ALA A 397 -52.33 22.64 -15.44
CA ALA A 397 -53.38 22.11 -14.55
C ALA A 397 -52.94 20.98 -13.61
N ALA A 398 -53.38 20.89 -12.35
CA ALA A 398 -54.12 21.75 -11.43
C ALA A 398 -54.06 21.07 -10.04
N ALA A 399 -54.46 21.82 -9.03
CA ALA A 399 -54.56 21.44 -7.63
C ALA A 399 -55.38 20.17 -7.32
N ALA A 400 -54.99 19.50 -6.24
CA ALA A 400 -55.86 18.95 -5.18
C ALA A 400 -54.99 18.74 -3.93
#